data_AF-A0A7X7QRX9-F1
#
_entry.id   AF-A0A7X7QRX9-F1
#
_cell.length_a   1.000
_cell.length_b   1.000
_cell.length_c   1.000
_cell.angle_alpha   90.00
_cell.angle_beta   90.00
_cell.angle_gamma   90.00
#
_symmetry.space_group_name_H-M   'P 1'
#
loop_
_entity.id
_entity.type
_entity.pdbx_description
1 polymer ?
#
loop_
_entity_poly.entity_id
_entity_poly.type
_entity_poly.pdbx_seq_one_letter_code
_entity_poly.pdbx_strand_id
1 'polypeptide(L)'
;MLLSGLAVGPATAANWTGGGGEDRDWSNADNWDTGVPTASVLANIGTTSKRLGQAVVTQPGAVCVRLHLARVANTTGELELLSGDLTAGAQQSDW
;
A
#
# COMPACT_ATOMS: atom_id res chain seq x y z
N MET A 1 27.70 -1.20 -24.06
CA MET A 1 26.74 -1.76 -23.09
C MET A 1 25.54 -0.82 -23.07
N LEU A 2 24.47 -1.15 -23.78
CA LEU A 2 23.25 -0.31 -23.81
C LEU A 2 22.53 -0.48 -22.48
N LEU A 3 22.44 0.59 -21.70
CA LEU A 3 21.55 0.68 -20.56
C LEU A 3 20.12 0.77 -21.10
N SER A 4 19.37 -0.32 -21.04
CA SER A 4 17.94 -0.31 -21.38
C SER A 4 17.22 0.36 -20.22
N GLY A 5 16.97 1.67 -20.34
CA GLY A 5 16.14 2.40 -19.40
C GLY A 5 14.75 1.76 -19.37
N LEU A 6 14.40 1.13 -18.26
CA LEU A 6 13.06 0.64 -18.00
C LEU A 6 12.15 1.87 -17.95
N ALA A 7 11.30 2.05 -18.96
CA ALA A 7 10.25 3.05 -18.91
C ALA A 7 9.24 2.60 -17.84
N VAL A 8 9.43 3.06 -16.61
CA VAL A 8 8.50 2.82 -15.50
C VAL A 8 7.28 3.72 -15.74
N GLY A 9 6.18 3.13 -16.22
CA GLY A 9 4.88 3.80 -16.23
C GLY A 9 4.48 4.21 -14.81
N PRO A 10 3.54 5.16 -14.64
CA PRO A 10 3.14 5.61 -13.31
C PRO A 10 2.67 4.42 -12.47
N ALA A 11 3.23 4.26 -11.27
CA ALA A 11 2.80 3.21 -10.35
C ALA A 11 1.29 3.37 -10.06
N THR A 12 0.54 2.27 -10.21
CA THR A 12 -0.89 2.25 -9.88
C THR A 12 -1.05 2.37 -8.36
N ALA A 13 -2.12 2.99 -7.88
CA ALA A 13 -2.38 3.16 -6.45
C ALA A 13 -3.51 2.24 -6.00
N ALA A 14 -3.30 1.55 -4.88
CA ALA A 14 -4.30 0.82 -4.11
C ALA A 14 -4.55 1.59 -2.80
N ASN A 15 -5.82 1.92 -2.56
CA ASN A 15 -6.25 2.65 -1.38
C ASN A 15 -6.92 1.68 -0.41
N TRP A 16 -6.51 1.79 0.86
CA TRP A 16 -7.15 1.08 1.95
C TRP A 16 -8.59 1.57 2.12
N THR A 17 -9.53 0.64 2.02
CA THR A 17 -10.95 0.85 2.33
C THR A 17 -11.28 0.31 3.73
N GLY A 18 -10.52 -0.70 4.18
CA GLY A 18 -10.82 -1.48 5.37
C GLY A 18 -12.10 -2.32 5.24
N GLY A 19 -12.57 -2.54 4.01
CA GLY A 19 -13.77 -3.30 3.74
C GLY A 19 -15.03 -2.70 4.38
N GLY A 20 -16.09 -3.52 4.42
CA GLY A 20 -17.36 -3.20 5.08
C GLY A 20 -17.45 -3.62 6.55
N GLY A 21 -16.35 -4.07 7.18
CA GLY A 21 -16.37 -4.72 8.50
C GLY A 21 -15.14 -4.41 9.38
N GLU A 22 -14.90 -5.27 10.38
CA GLU A 22 -13.79 -5.14 11.34
C GLU A 22 -12.50 -5.81 10.86
N ASP A 23 -12.52 -6.44 9.69
CA ASP A 23 -11.32 -7.04 9.12
C ASP A 23 -10.31 -5.94 8.76
N ARG A 24 -9.09 -6.12 9.24
CA ARG A 24 -7.98 -5.20 9.03
C ARG A 24 -6.80 -5.88 8.35
N ASP A 25 -6.93 -7.13 7.92
CA ASP A 25 -5.83 -7.87 7.32
C ASP A 25 -5.42 -7.24 5.97
N TRP A 26 -4.15 -6.86 5.87
CA TRP A 26 -3.51 -6.36 4.65
C TRP A 26 -3.73 -7.32 3.47
N SER A 27 -3.70 -8.62 3.75
CA SER A 27 -3.75 -9.67 2.73
C SER A 27 -5.15 -9.90 2.17
N ASN A 28 -6.19 -9.34 2.79
CA ASN A 28 -7.54 -9.44 2.24
C ASN A 28 -7.74 -8.41 1.12
N ALA A 29 -8.01 -8.90 -0.09
CA ALA A 29 -8.25 -8.07 -1.27
C ALA A 29 -9.45 -7.12 -1.11
N ASP A 30 -10.48 -7.50 -0.34
CA ASP A 30 -11.68 -6.69 -0.13
C ASP A 30 -11.40 -5.42 0.68
N ASN A 31 -10.27 -5.37 1.39
CA ASN A 31 -9.82 -4.20 2.14
C ASN A 31 -9.14 -3.14 1.25
N TRP A 32 -9.03 -3.39 -0.06
CA TRP A 32 -8.41 -2.53 -1.04
C TRP A 32 -9.35 -2.24 -2.21
N ASP A 33 -9.33 -1.02 -2.73
CA ASP A 33 -10.17 -0.64 -3.88
C ASP A 33 -9.72 -1.25 -5.22
N THR A 34 -8.45 -1.62 -5.34
CA THR A 34 -7.87 -2.25 -6.54
C THR A 34 -7.23 -3.62 -6.27
N GLY A 35 -7.54 -4.24 -5.12
CA GLY A 35 -6.90 -5.48 -4.65
C GLY A 35 -5.59 -5.25 -3.88
N VAL A 36 -5.04 -6.33 -3.32
CA VAL A 36 -3.86 -6.30 -2.45
C VAL A 36 -2.66 -5.68 -3.19
N PRO A 37 -1.94 -4.71 -2.59
CA PRO A 37 -0.76 -4.13 -3.19
C PRO A 37 0.30 -5.17 -3.56
N THR A 38 1.01 -4.90 -4.64
CA THR A 38 2.15 -5.69 -5.13
C THR A 38 3.38 -4.80 -5.30
N ALA A 39 4.51 -5.38 -5.70
CA ALA A 39 5.78 -4.67 -5.87
C ALA A 39 5.77 -3.48 -6.85
N SER A 40 4.70 -3.30 -7.64
CA SER A 40 4.51 -2.18 -8.56
C SER A 40 3.40 -1.21 -8.15
N VAL A 41 2.76 -1.43 -7.00
CA VAL A 41 1.57 -0.70 -6.57
C VAL A 41 1.86 0.14 -5.33
N LEU A 42 1.46 1.42 -5.37
CA LEU A 42 1.49 2.32 -4.21
C LEU A 42 0.38 1.90 -3.25
N ALA A 43 0.71 1.65 -1.99
CA ALA A 43 -0.27 1.38 -0.96
C ALA A 43 -0.56 2.67 -0.17
N ASN A 44 -1.83 3.06 -0.06
CA ASN A 44 -2.23 4.24 0.69
C ASN A 44 -3.19 3.86 1.81
N ILE A 45 -2.80 4.13 3.05
CA ILE A 45 -3.65 3.99 4.24
C ILE A 45 -3.92 5.39 4.79
N GLY A 46 -5.17 5.70 5.10
CA GLY A 46 -5.58 7.08 5.42
C GLY A 46 -5.76 7.89 4.14
N THR A 47 -6.95 7.80 3.55
CA THR A 47 -7.34 8.47 2.30
C THR A 47 -8.58 9.35 2.51
N THR A 48 -9.05 10.04 1.47
CA THR A 48 -10.31 10.79 1.55
C THR A 48 -11.51 9.89 1.85
N SER A 49 -11.55 8.70 1.25
CA SER A 49 -12.63 7.72 1.43
C SER A 49 -12.55 7.00 2.77
N LYS A 50 -11.35 6.83 3.33
CA LYS A 50 -11.12 6.23 4.64
C LYS A 50 -10.09 7.03 5.42
N ARG A 51 -10.57 8.09 6.09
CA ARG A 51 -9.70 9.07 6.78
C ARG A 51 -8.94 8.49 7.97
N LEU A 52 -9.51 7.47 8.62
CA LEU A 52 -8.90 6.72 9.71
C LEU A 52 -8.74 5.28 9.21
N GLY A 53 -7.61 5.00 8.58
CA GLY A 53 -7.29 3.68 8.06
C GLY A 53 -6.35 2.95 9.01
N GLN A 54 -6.70 1.74 9.40
CA GLN A 54 -5.84 0.83 10.14
C GLN A 54 -5.75 -0.48 9.36
N ALA A 55 -4.54 -0.85 8.96
CA ALA A 55 -4.24 -2.15 8.36
C ALA A 55 -3.30 -2.93 9.26
N VAL A 56 -3.37 -4.25 9.17
CA VAL A 56 -2.61 -5.19 9.98
C VAL A 56 -1.96 -6.21 9.08
N VAL A 57 -0.67 -6.46 9.26
CA VAL A 57 0.02 -7.61 8.65
C VAL A 57 0.07 -8.74 9.67
N THR A 58 -0.54 -9.87 9.31
CA THR A 58 -0.67 -11.06 10.15
C THR A 58 0.15 -12.24 9.62
N GLN A 59 0.74 -12.12 8.42
CA GLN A 59 1.54 -13.17 7.78
C GLN A 59 2.64 -12.56 6.92
N PRO A 60 3.75 -13.27 6.68
CA PRO A 60 4.82 -12.79 5.81
C PRO A 60 4.37 -12.61 4.36
N GLY A 61 5.10 -11.78 3.61
CA GLY A 61 4.89 -11.58 2.18
C GLY A 61 4.00 -10.41 1.77
N ALA A 62 3.71 -9.47 2.68
CA ALA A 62 3.10 -8.21 2.28
C ALA A 62 4.11 -7.38 1.47
N VAL A 63 3.70 -6.87 0.31
CA VAL A 63 4.60 -6.12 -0.59
C VAL A 63 3.90 -4.88 -1.13
N CYS A 64 4.62 -3.79 -1.29
CA CYS A 64 4.19 -2.63 -2.07
C CYS A 64 5.40 -1.96 -2.74
N VAL A 65 5.17 -1.04 -3.69
CA VAL A 65 6.27 -0.21 -4.23
C VAL A 65 6.59 1.00 -3.34
N ARG A 66 5.60 1.45 -2.55
CA ARG A 66 5.72 2.51 -1.55
C ARG A 66 4.48 2.47 -0.66
N LEU A 67 4.68 2.62 0.64
CA LEU A 67 3.61 2.79 1.61
C LEU A 67 3.44 4.27 1.97
N HIS A 68 2.23 4.79 1.87
CA HIS A 68 1.85 6.09 2.43
C HIS A 68 0.90 5.87 3.60
N LEU A 69 1.29 6.39 4.76
CA LEU A 69 0.43 6.51 5.93
C LEU A 69 0.01 7.98 6.02
N ALA A 70 -1.29 8.24 5.92
CA ALA A 70 -1.86 9.58 5.79
C ALA A 70 -1.43 10.33 4.51
N ARG A 71 -1.72 9.75 3.33
CA ARG A 71 -1.40 10.38 2.03
C ARG A 71 -2.08 11.75 1.85
N VAL A 72 -3.22 11.97 2.48
CA VAL A 72 -4.03 13.18 2.33
C VAL A 72 -4.00 13.98 3.64
N ALA A 73 -3.93 15.31 3.54
CA ALA A 73 -3.97 16.19 4.71
C ALA A 73 -5.18 15.89 5.60
N ASN A 74 -4.97 15.93 6.92
CA ASN A 74 -5.99 15.66 7.94
C ASN A 74 -6.57 14.23 7.89
N THR A 75 -5.75 13.25 7.47
CA THR A 75 -6.06 11.82 7.57
C THR A 75 -5.02 11.13 8.46
N THR A 76 -5.33 9.91 8.91
CA THR A 76 -4.43 9.05 9.65
C THR A 76 -4.43 7.69 8.98
N GLY A 77 -3.22 7.19 8.68
CA GLY A 77 -2.99 5.81 8.28
C GLY A 77 -2.12 5.13 9.31
N GLU A 78 -2.50 3.94 9.70
CA GLU A 78 -1.74 3.09 10.63
C GLU A 78 -1.53 1.72 9.98
N LEU A 79 -0.31 1.22 10.13
CA LEU A 79 0.03 -0.15 9.80
C LEU A 79 0.60 -0.80 11.06
N GLU A 80 -0.05 -1.85 11.53
CA GLU A 80 0.45 -2.71 12.60
C GLU A 80 1.05 -4.00 11.99
N LEU A 81 2.27 -4.36 12.40
CA LEU A 81 2.88 -5.63 12.05
C LEU A 81 2.72 -6.58 13.23
N LEU A 82 1.64 -7.37 13.26
CA LEU A 82 1.41 -8.37 14.30
C LEU A 82 2.30 -9.62 14.08
N SER A 83 2.48 -10.02 12.82
CA SER A 83 3.40 -11.08 12.41
C SER A 83 3.78 -10.95 10.94
N GLY A 84 4.98 -11.42 10.58
CA GLY A 84 5.49 -11.39 9.20
C GLY A 84 6.31 -10.15 8.88
N ASP A 85 6.27 -9.75 7.61
CA ASP A 85 7.06 -8.66 7.04
C ASP A 85 6.24 -7.87 6.01
N LEU A 86 6.57 -6.59 5.88
CA LEU A 86 6.19 -5.77 4.74
C LEU A 86 7.45 -5.32 4.01
N THR A 87 7.56 -5.70 2.74
CA THR A 87 8.62 -5.25 1.86
C THR A 87 8.10 -4.10 0.99
N ALA A 88 8.60 -2.89 1.22
CA ALA A 88 8.38 -1.77 0.31
C ALA A 88 9.56 -1.67 -0.67
N GLY A 89 9.28 -1.76 -1.96
CA GLY A 89 10.26 -1.48 -3.02
C GLY A 89 10.60 0.01 -3.10
N ALA A 90 11.43 0.37 -4.08
CA ALA A 90 11.66 1.76 -4.44
C ALA A 90 11.16 2.00 -5.87
N GLN A 91 10.16 2.87 -6.03
CA GLN A 91 10.08 3.65 -7.27
C GLN A 91 11.03 4.83 -7.08
N GLN A 92 12.28 4.66 -7.52
CA GLN A 92 13.23 5.75 -7.64
C GLN A 92 12.66 6.72 -8.69
N SER A 93 12.34 7.95 -8.28
CA SER A 93 12.13 9.05 -9.22
C SER A 93 13.50 9.68 -9.43
N ASP A 94 14.17 9.30 -10.50
CA ASP A 94 15.35 10.04 -10.95
C ASP A 94 14.87 11.42 -11.42
N TRP A 95 15.29 12.47 -10.71
CA TRP A 95 15.12 13.86 -11.11
C TRP A 95 16.32 14.30 -11.94
#